data_AF-A0A1G3QMQ2-F1
#
_entry.id   AF-A0A1G3QMQ2-F1
#
_cell.length_a   1.000
_cell.length_b   1.000
_cell.length_c   1.000
_cell.angle_alpha   90.00
_cell.angle_beta   90.00
_cell.angle_gamma   90.00
#
_symmetry.space_group_name_H-M   'P 1'
#
loop_
_entity.id
_entity.type
_entity.pdbx_description
1 polymer ?
#
loop_
_entity_poly.entity_id
_entity_poly.type
_entity_poly.pdbx_seq_one_letter_code
_entity_poly.pdbx_strand_id
1 'polypeptide(L)'
;MRKKIVLISCVSQKLPYRAKARDLYVSTLFKLNLKYANSLRPSEIYILSAKHGLLELEREIEPYEQTLNNMRTAEIKEWANNVLQQIRSVASLEEAEFIFLAGDKYRKYLLPHIKNAEIPLKGLRIGEQLQRLKELTA
;
A
#
# COMPACT_ATOMS: atom_id res chain seq x y z
N MET A 1 -19.81 11.64 -5.04
CA MET A 1 -18.48 11.92 -4.43
C MET A 1 -17.44 11.01 -5.07
N ARG A 2 -16.22 11.47 -5.29
CA ARG A 2 -15.13 10.63 -5.84
C ARG A 2 -14.69 9.61 -4.78
N LYS A 3 -14.42 8.36 -5.21
CA LYS A 3 -13.94 7.30 -4.33
C LYS A 3 -12.51 7.61 -3.90
N LYS A 4 -12.26 7.71 -2.59
CA LYS A 4 -10.92 7.92 -2.03
C LYS A 4 -10.34 6.58 -1.58
N ILE A 5 -9.17 6.22 -2.08
CA ILE A 5 -8.52 4.93 -1.83
C ILE A 5 -7.13 5.16 -1.28
N VAL A 6 -6.83 4.56 -0.12
CA VAL A 6 -5.47 4.58 0.42
C VAL A 6 -4.78 3.25 0.13
N LEU A 7 -3.57 3.32 -0.38
CA LEU A 7 -2.72 2.18 -0.72
C LEU A 7 -1.50 2.16 0.20
N ILE A 8 -1.36 1.10 1.01
CA ILE A 8 -0.27 0.94 1.98
C ILE A 8 0.67 -0.15 1.50
N SER A 9 1.98 0.08 1.43
CA SER A 9 2.92 -1.01 1.11
C SER A 9 2.98 -2.05 2.23
N CYS A 10 3.06 -3.35 1.87
CA CYS A 10 3.37 -4.40 2.82
C CYS A 10 4.76 -4.24 3.45
N VAL A 11 5.03 -4.97 4.54
CA VAL A 11 6.30 -4.95 5.28
C VAL A 11 6.82 -6.36 5.52
N SER A 12 8.11 -6.48 5.86
CA SER A 12 8.75 -7.78 6.15
C SER A 12 8.23 -8.41 7.44
N GLN A 13 8.09 -7.63 8.52
CA GLN A 13 7.63 -8.14 9.82
C GLN A 13 6.16 -8.55 9.76
N LYS A 14 5.90 -9.85 9.95
CA LYS A 14 4.58 -10.48 9.90
C LYS A 14 4.37 -11.39 11.11
N LEU A 15 3.12 -11.69 11.46
CA LEU A 15 2.80 -12.80 12.38
C LEU A 15 3.27 -14.13 11.76
N PRO A 16 3.63 -15.13 12.59
CA PRO A 16 4.12 -16.42 12.10
C PRO A 16 2.98 -17.38 11.70
N TYR A 17 1.73 -16.92 11.64
CA TYR A 17 0.54 -17.72 11.35
C TYR A 17 -0.45 -16.94 10.49
N ARG A 18 -1.39 -17.66 9.86
CA ARG A 18 -2.49 -17.08 9.08
C ARG A 18 -3.26 -16.04 9.88
N ALA A 19 -3.41 -14.85 9.31
CA ALA A 19 -4.23 -13.79 9.88
C ALA A 19 -4.82 -12.93 8.77
N LYS A 20 -5.79 -12.08 9.13
CA LYS A 20 -6.25 -10.99 8.25
C LYS A 20 -5.07 -10.10 7.88
N ALA A 21 -5.06 -9.60 6.65
CA ALA A 21 -3.94 -8.82 6.14
C ALA A 21 -3.60 -7.60 7.01
N ARG A 22 -4.61 -6.92 7.55
CA ARG A 22 -4.43 -5.79 8.49
C ARG A 22 -3.71 -6.16 9.79
N ASP A 23 -3.86 -7.41 10.24
CA ASP A 23 -3.33 -7.93 11.50
C ASP A 23 -2.02 -8.69 11.28
N LEU A 24 -1.84 -9.27 10.09
CA LEU A 24 -0.64 -10.02 9.70
C LEU A 24 0.60 -9.14 9.75
N TYR A 25 0.57 -7.91 9.22
CA TYR A 25 1.74 -7.03 9.17
C TYR A 25 1.92 -6.26 10.48
N VAL A 26 3.00 -6.55 11.21
CA VAL A 26 3.14 -6.10 12.61
C VAL A 26 4.14 -4.95 12.82
N SER A 27 4.82 -4.49 11.78
CA SER A 27 5.82 -3.43 11.92
C SER A 27 5.21 -2.10 12.37
N THR A 28 5.99 -1.30 13.10
CA THR A 28 5.58 0.04 13.54
C THR A 28 5.19 0.93 12.36
N LEU A 29 5.93 0.86 11.25
CA LEU A 29 5.64 1.64 10.04
C LEU A 29 4.28 1.26 9.46
N PHE A 30 3.97 -0.04 9.35
CA PHE A 30 2.70 -0.49 8.82
C PHE A 30 1.53 -0.06 9.71
N LYS A 31 1.65 -0.28 11.03
CA LYS A 31 0.61 0.10 12.00
C LYS A 31 0.32 1.61 11.97
N LEU A 32 1.36 2.43 11.91
CA LEU A 32 1.21 3.88 11.81
C LEU A 32 0.62 4.33 10.47
N ASN A 33 1.05 3.73 9.35
CA ASN A 33 0.44 3.99 8.04
C ASN A 33 -1.04 3.59 8.02
N LEU A 34 -1.40 2.45 8.61
CA LEU A 34 -2.80 2.01 8.70
C LEU A 34 -3.62 2.96 9.60
N LYS A 35 -3.06 3.42 10.72
CA LYS A 35 -3.71 4.41 11.59
C LYS A 35 -3.94 5.73 10.83
N TYR A 36 -2.93 6.23 10.11
CA TYR A 36 -3.05 7.42 9.29
C TYR A 36 -4.04 7.23 8.12
N ALA A 37 -4.00 6.09 7.45
CA ALA A 37 -4.95 5.77 6.38
C ALA A 37 -6.40 5.83 6.87
N ASN A 38 -6.68 5.30 8.06
CA ASN A 38 -8.01 5.35 8.67
C ASN A 38 -8.42 6.79 9.04
N SER A 39 -7.51 7.63 9.54
CA SER A 39 -7.85 9.02 9.93
C SER A 39 -8.27 9.88 8.74
N LEU A 40 -7.84 9.52 7.52
CA LEU A 40 -8.24 10.18 6.26
C LEU A 40 -9.68 9.88 5.82
N ARG A 41 -10.39 8.99 6.53
CA ARG A 41 -11.76 8.52 6.22
C ARG A 41 -11.94 8.16 4.74
N PRO A 42 -11.10 7.25 4.19
CA PRO A 42 -11.21 6.83 2.81
C PRO A 42 -12.45 5.97 2.59
N SER A 43 -12.82 5.80 1.33
CA SER A 43 -13.81 4.80 0.95
C SER A 43 -13.28 3.39 1.15
N GLU A 44 -12.01 3.16 0.82
CA GLU A 44 -11.36 1.85 0.95
C GLU A 44 -9.87 1.99 1.26
N ILE A 45 -9.31 0.96 1.89
CA ILE A 45 -7.88 0.82 2.14
C ILE A 45 -7.43 -0.53 1.59
N TYR A 46 -6.36 -0.52 0.80
CA TYR A 46 -5.73 -1.76 0.32
C TYR A 46 -4.25 -1.77 0.65
N ILE A 47 -3.71 -2.99 0.72
CA ILE A 47 -2.30 -3.24 0.92
C ILE A 47 -1.68 -3.63 -0.43
N LEU A 48 -0.61 -2.94 -0.82
CA LEU A 48 0.26 -3.31 -1.93
C LEU A 48 1.23 -4.39 -1.45
N SER A 49 0.86 -5.65 -1.70
CA SER A 49 1.64 -6.85 -1.40
C SER A 49 2.57 -7.21 -2.56
N ALA A 50 3.85 -7.44 -2.28
CA ALA A 50 4.78 -7.96 -3.28
C ALA A 50 4.38 -9.33 -3.84
N LYS A 51 3.64 -10.14 -3.07
CA LYS A 51 3.18 -11.49 -3.46
C LYS A 51 1.79 -11.47 -4.08
N HIS A 52 0.86 -10.75 -3.45
CA HIS A 52 -0.56 -10.80 -3.80
C HIS A 52 -1.03 -9.65 -4.70
N GLY A 53 -0.19 -8.63 -4.92
CA GLY A 53 -0.58 -7.43 -5.64
C GLY A 53 -1.41 -6.51 -4.76
N LEU A 54 -2.69 -6.37 -5.05
CA LEU A 54 -3.67 -5.60 -4.27
C LEU A 54 -4.38 -6.54 -3.28
N LEU A 55 -4.37 -6.16 -2.01
CA LEU A 55 -4.90 -6.99 -0.92
C LEU A 55 -5.86 -6.18 -0.03
N GLU A 56 -7.06 -6.71 0.19
CA GLU A 56 -8.04 -6.17 1.13
C GLU A 56 -7.59 -6.40 2.59
N LEU A 57 -7.95 -5.48 3.48
CA LEU A 57 -7.59 -5.54 4.90
C LEU A 57 -8.10 -6.80 5.61
N GLU A 58 -9.31 -7.24 5.26
CA GLU A 58 -9.99 -8.37 5.91
C GLU A 58 -9.61 -9.73 5.34
N ARG A 59 -8.85 -9.77 4.24
CA ARG A 59 -8.47 -11.04 3.62
C ARG A 59 -7.47 -11.80 4.48
N GLU A 60 -7.79 -13.04 4.81
CA GLU A 60 -6.86 -13.93 5.52
C GLU A 60 -5.79 -14.46 4.57
N ILE A 61 -4.53 -14.37 5.00
CA ILE A 61 -3.37 -14.85 4.26
C ILE A 61 -2.33 -15.48 5.19
N GLU A 62 -1.58 -16.46 4.68
CA GLU A 62 -0.40 -17.02 5.34
C GLU A 62 0.78 -16.04 5.29
N PRO A 63 1.71 -16.07 6.27
CA PRO A 63 2.97 -15.36 6.16
C PRO A 63 3.76 -15.82 4.93
N TYR A 64 4.53 -14.90 4.36
CA TYR A 64 5.34 -15.16 3.18
C TYR A 64 6.56 -14.24 3.14
N GLU A 65 7.61 -14.67 2.44
CA GLU A 65 8.83 -13.89 2.23
C GLU A 65 9.00 -13.54 0.75
N GLN A 66 8.50 -12.36 0.38
CA GLN A 66 8.63 -11.80 -0.96
C GLN A 66 8.72 -10.28 -0.89
N THR A 67 9.59 -9.69 -1.70
CA THR A 67 9.80 -8.24 -1.76
C THR A 67 10.08 -7.79 -3.18
N LEU A 68 9.51 -6.66 -3.57
CA LEU A 68 9.86 -6.00 -4.83
C LEU A 68 11.32 -5.49 -4.84
N ASN A 69 11.97 -5.43 -3.67
CA ASN A 69 13.32 -4.90 -3.58
C ASN A 69 14.36 -5.77 -4.32
N ASN A 70 14.11 -7.08 -4.42
CA ASN A 70 15.02 -8.04 -5.03
C ASN A 70 14.60 -8.42 -6.47
N MET A 71 13.46 -7.92 -6.93
CA MET A 71 12.94 -8.18 -8.27
C MET A 71 13.63 -7.31 -9.32
N ARG A 72 13.80 -7.86 -10.51
CA ARG A 72 14.25 -7.15 -11.70
C ARG A 72 13.16 -6.19 -12.18
N THR A 73 13.55 -5.17 -12.93
CA THR A 73 12.62 -4.18 -13.48
C THR A 73 11.46 -4.79 -14.29
N ALA A 74 11.71 -5.86 -15.05
CA ALA A 74 10.67 -6.55 -15.81
C ALA A 74 9.60 -7.16 -14.89
N GLU A 75 10.02 -7.87 -13.83
CA GLU A 75 9.14 -8.48 -12.84
C GLU A 75 8.32 -7.42 -12.08
N ILE A 76 8.92 -6.26 -11.74
CA ILE A 76 8.18 -5.16 -11.08
C ILE A 76 7.14 -4.57 -12.04
N LYS A 77 7.40 -4.46 -13.34
CA LYS A 77 6.41 -4.01 -14.33
C LYS A 77 5.27 -5.01 -14.48
N GLU A 78 5.56 -6.30 -14.51
CA GLU A 78 4.54 -7.35 -14.52
C GLU A 78 3.67 -7.31 -13.26
N TRP A 79 4.30 -7.19 -12.09
CA TRP A 79 3.60 -6.97 -10.82
C TRP A 79 2.70 -5.72 -10.88
N ALA A 80 3.22 -4.61 -11.40
CA ALA A 80 2.47 -3.36 -11.51
C ALA A 80 1.26 -3.50 -12.46
N ASN A 81 1.42 -4.20 -13.58
CA ASN A 81 0.31 -4.47 -14.50
C ASN A 81 -0.78 -5.29 -13.83
N ASN A 82 -0.41 -6.34 -13.07
CA ASN A 82 -1.36 -7.15 -12.32
C ASN A 82 -2.10 -6.32 -11.26
N VAL A 83 -1.38 -5.47 -10.52
CA VAL A 83 -1.99 -4.54 -9.55
C VAL A 83 -2.95 -3.57 -10.22
N LEU A 84 -2.58 -2.99 -11.37
CA LEU A 84 -3.47 -2.08 -12.11
C LEU A 84 -4.75 -2.79 -12.59
N GLN A 85 -4.67 -4.06 -12.98
CA GLN A 85 -5.86 -4.85 -13.31
C GLN A 85 -6.75 -5.05 -12.08
N GLN A 86 -6.17 -5.39 -10.92
CA GLN A 86 -6.91 -5.54 -9.66
C GLN A 86 -7.52 -4.20 -9.18
N ILE A 87 -6.83 -3.08 -9.36
CA ILE A 87 -7.40 -1.76 -9.03
C ILE A 87 -8.60 -1.46 -9.93
N ARG A 88 -8.50 -1.74 -11.24
CA ARG A 88 -9.61 -1.51 -12.19
C ARG A 88 -10.87 -2.29 -11.84
N SER A 89 -10.78 -3.44 -11.15
CA SER A 89 -11.97 -4.18 -10.73
C SER A 89 -12.67 -3.57 -9.52
N VAL A 90 -12.03 -2.65 -8.79
CA VAL A 90 -12.59 -2.05 -7.56
C VAL A 90 -12.75 -0.52 -7.65
N ALA A 91 -12.11 0.13 -8.61
CA ALA A 91 -12.12 1.58 -8.78
C ALA A 91 -11.67 2.05 -10.18
N SER A 92 -12.18 3.21 -10.60
CA SER A 92 -11.69 3.91 -11.79
C SER A 92 -10.34 4.58 -11.52
N LEU A 93 -9.34 4.31 -12.37
CA LEU A 93 -8.01 4.95 -12.30
C LEU A 93 -8.05 6.44 -12.69
N GLU A 94 -9.12 6.89 -13.34
CA GLU A 94 -9.29 8.26 -13.82
C GLU A 94 -10.08 9.14 -12.86
N GLU A 95 -11.07 8.56 -12.18
CA GLU A 95 -12.01 9.30 -11.34
C GLU A 95 -11.72 9.20 -9.84
N ALA A 96 -11.17 8.07 -9.38
CA ALA A 96 -10.84 7.88 -7.98
C ALA A 96 -9.59 8.68 -7.59
N GLU A 97 -9.51 9.00 -6.30
CA GLU A 97 -8.36 9.64 -5.66
C GLU A 97 -7.56 8.59 -4.91
N PHE A 98 -6.28 8.47 -5.23
CA PHE A 98 -5.38 7.49 -4.63
C PHE A 98 -4.36 8.17 -3.73
N ILE A 99 -4.21 7.66 -2.51
CA ILE A 99 -3.18 8.11 -1.57
C ILE A 99 -2.20 6.97 -1.37
N PHE A 100 -0.94 7.17 -1.76
CA PHE A 100 0.12 6.18 -1.65
C PHE A 100 0.93 6.37 -0.36
N LEU A 101 0.76 5.44 0.57
CA LEU A 101 1.61 5.24 1.75
C LEU A 101 2.60 4.11 1.46
N ALA A 102 3.38 4.29 0.40
CA ALA A 102 4.25 3.26 -0.15
C ALA A 102 5.56 3.85 -0.71
N GLY A 103 6.64 3.07 -0.59
CA GLY A 103 7.96 3.41 -1.16
C GLY A 103 7.97 3.44 -2.70
N ASP A 104 9.04 3.99 -3.28
CA ASP A 104 9.11 4.28 -4.72
C ASP A 104 8.89 3.06 -5.62
N LYS A 105 9.53 1.93 -5.28
CA LYS A 105 9.40 0.68 -6.04
C LYS A 105 7.95 0.18 -6.18
N TYR A 106 7.10 0.44 -5.18
CA TYR A 106 5.70 0.01 -5.19
C TYR A 106 4.78 0.93 -5.99
N ARG A 107 5.19 2.16 -6.29
CA ARG A 107 4.33 3.17 -6.95
C ARG A 107 4.83 3.58 -8.34
N LYS A 108 6.13 3.46 -8.62
CA LYS A 108 6.78 4.01 -9.83
C LYS A 108 6.09 3.61 -11.14
N TYR A 109 5.65 2.35 -11.26
CA TYR A 109 4.96 1.86 -12.47
C TYR A 109 3.43 1.87 -12.35
N LEU A 110 2.88 2.26 -11.20
CA LEU A 110 1.43 2.47 -11.03
C LEU A 110 1.04 3.92 -11.34
N LEU A 111 1.84 4.87 -10.85
CA LEU A 111 1.57 6.31 -10.98
C LEU A 111 1.32 6.80 -12.41
N PRO A 112 2.04 6.35 -13.45
CA PRO A 112 1.77 6.79 -14.82
C PRO A 112 0.36 6.46 -15.33
N HIS A 113 -0.34 5.53 -14.67
CA HIS A 113 -1.68 5.09 -15.06
C HIS A 113 -2.78 5.60 -14.13
N ILE A 114 -2.44 6.38 -13.10
CA ILE A 114 -3.39 6.89 -12.12
C ILE A 114 -3.43 8.41 -12.23
N LYS A 115 -4.61 8.95 -12.55
CA LYS A 115 -4.77 10.38 -12.81
C LYS A 115 -4.66 11.24 -11.55
N ASN A 116 -5.26 10.79 -10.45
CA ASN A 116 -5.31 11.54 -9.19
C ASN A 116 -4.57 10.74 -8.10
N ALA A 117 -3.28 11.05 -7.91
CA ALA A 117 -2.45 10.38 -6.91
C ALA A 117 -1.73 11.38 -6.00
N GLU A 118 -1.79 11.12 -4.69
CA GLU A 118 -1.02 11.83 -3.66
C GLU A 118 -0.01 10.89 -3.00
N ILE A 119 1.16 11.40 -2.63
CA ILE A 119 2.20 10.65 -1.93
C ILE A 119 2.64 11.50 -0.72
N PRO A 120 1.89 11.49 0.40
CA PRO A 120 2.09 12.42 1.51
C PRO A 120 3.48 12.34 2.16
N LEU A 121 4.13 11.18 2.06
CA LEU A 121 5.43 10.87 2.65
C LEU A 121 6.57 10.90 1.62
N LYS A 122 6.36 11.52 0.45
CA LYS A 122 7.36 11.58 -0.63
C LYS A 122 8.63 12.29 -0.15
N GLY A 123 9.78 11.68 -0.42
CA GLY A 123 11.10 12.24 -0.09
C GLY A 123 11.57 11.95 1.34
N LEU A 124 10.69 11.51 2.23
CA LEU A 124 11.05 11.20 3.62
C LEU A 124 11.71 9.82 3.73
N ARG A 125 12.79 9.74 4.49
CA ARG A 125 13.42 8.49 4.95
C ARG A 125 12.51 7.78 5.95
N ILE A 126 12.71 6.49 6.17
CA ILE A 126 11.83 5.69 7.05
C ILE A 126 11.71 6.29 8.46
N GLY A 127 12.81 6.79 9.05
CA GLY A 127 12.77 7.44 10.37
C GLY A 127 11.91 8.71 10.38
N GLU A 128 12.04 9.55 9.36
CA GLU A 128 11.26 10.78 9.19
C GLU A 128 9.78 10.47 8.93
N GLN A 129 9.49 9.41 8.16
CA GLN A 129 8.12 8.91 7.97
C GLN A 129 7.50 8.49 9.30
N LEU A 130 8.23 7.74 10.14
CA LEU A 130 7.74 7.31 11.43
C LEU A 130 7.44 8.50 12.35
N GLN A 131 8.32 9.50 12.39
CA GLN A 131 8.08 10.74 13.15
C GLN A 131 6.83 11.46 12.64
N ARG A 132 6.75 11.68 11.33
CA ARG A 132 5.63 12.38 10.71
C ARG A 132 4.30 11.66 10.93
N LEU A 133 4.28 10.34 10.80
CA LEU A 133 3.08 9.55 11.03
C LEU A 133 2.63 9.59 12.50
N LYS A 134 3.56 9.65 13.46
CA LYS A 134 3.20 9.84 14.88
C LYS A 134 2.51 11.19 15.10
N GLU A 135 3.01 12.27 14.51
CA GLU A 135 2.38 13.60 14.58
C GLU A 135 0.99 13.61 13.95
N LEU A 136 0.83 12.96 12.79
CA LEU A 136 -0.44 12.89 12.05
C LEU A 136 -1.47 11.95 12.68
N THR A 137 -1.06 11.14 13.66
CA THR A 137 -1.91 10.15 14.31
C THR A 137 -1.95 10.31 15.83
N ALA A 138 -1.37 11.37 16.37
CA ALA A 138 -1.53 11.76 17.77
C ALA A 138 -2.98 12.20 18.02
#